data_AF-A0A3Q0KYT5-F1
#
_entry.id   AF-A0A3Q0KYT5-F1
#
_cell.length_a   1.000
_cell.length_b   1.000
_cell.length_c   1.000
_cell.angle_alpha   90.00
_cell.angle_beta   90.00
_cell.angle_gamma   90.00
#
_symmetry.space_group_name_H-M   'P 1'
#
loop_
_entity.id
_entity.type
_entity.pdbx_description
1 polymer ?
#
loop_
_entity_poly.entity_id
_entity_poly.type
_entity_poly.pdbx_seq_one_letter_code
_entity_poly.pdbx_strand_id
1 'polypeptide(L)'
;MSVVHYHKPCPDKYSRLLTENDIRRGLINIRQIRHELYRRQLSPLLQEQQSLIRQLHHTLHLLAQVRLRIRLLGVEKRIDKIRERWL
;
A
#
# COMPACT_ATOMS: atom_id res chain seq x y z
N MET A 1 37.81 50.83 -9.55
CA MET A 1 37.14 50.16 -10.67
C MET A 1 36.50 48.88 -10.15
N SER A 2 35.17 48.86 -10.03
CA SER A 2 34.43 47.71 -9.51
C SER A 2 34.28 46.65 -10.60
N VAL A 3 34.83 45.46 -10.36
CA VAL A 3 34.69 44.31 -11.23
C VAL A 3 33.24 43.83 -11.12
N VAL A 4 32.43 44.12 -12.14
CA VAL A 4 31.08 43.57 -12.26
C VAL A 4 31.25 42.08 -12.60
N HIS A 5 31.01 41.22 -11.62
CA HIS A 5 30.90 39.78 -11.86
C HIS A 5 29.66 39.53 -12.72
N TYR A 6 29.85 39.39 -14.04
CA TYR A 6 28.85 38.83 -14.93
C TYR A 6 28.64 37.36 -14.53
N HIS A 7 27.61 37.09 -13.72
CA HIS A 7 27.09 35.75 -13.57
C HIS A 7 26.58 35.30 -14.94
N LYS A 8 27.37 34.49 -15.65
CA LYS A 8 26.86 33.71 -16.78
C LYS A 8 25.68 32.89 -16.26
N PRO A 9 24.48 32.94 -16.88
CA PRO A 9 23.41 32.04 -16.50
C PRO A 9 23.92 30.61 -16.69
N CYS A 10 23.95 29.83 -15.60
CA CYS A 10 24.29 28.42 -15.64
C CYS A 10 23.37 27.73 -16.67
N PRO A 11 23.89 27.04 -17.71
CA PRO A 11 23.06 26.46 -18.76
C PRO A 11 22.32 25.19 -18.32
N ASP A 12 22.44 24.76 -17.06
CA ASP A 12 21.74 23.59 -16.52
C ASP A 12 20.38 23.92 -15.89
N LYS A 13 19.72 25.00 -16.34
CA LYS A 13 18.34 25.34 -15.95
C LYS A 13 17.27 24.81 -16.90
N TYR A 14 17.62 23.92 -17.83
CA TYR A 14 16.62 23.06 -18.45
C TYR A 14 16.30 21.92 -17.48
N SER A 15 15.60 22.25 -16.40
CA SER A 15 14.71 21.28 -15.80
C SER A 15 13.86 20.75 -16.96
N ARG A 16 14.04 19.47 -17.34
CA ARG A 16 13.10 18.84 -18.27
C ARG A 16 11.73 18.95 -17.61
N LEU A 17 10.94 19.92 -18.06
CA LEU A 17 9.55 20.05 -17.67
C LEU A 17 8.88 18.74 -18.07
N LEU A 18 8.27 18.07 -17.10
CA LEU A 18 7.52 16.84 -17.35
C LEU A 18 6.46 17.16 -18.41
N THR A 19 6.47 16.40 -19.50
CA THR A 19 5.42 16.53 -20.51
C THR A 19 4.11 16.00 -19.94
N GLU A 20 2.97 16.39 -20.50
CA GLU A 20 1.67 15.81 -20.11
C GLU A 20 1.65 14.28 -20.20
N ASN A 21 2.39 13.72 -21.15
CA ASN A 21 2.57 12.27 -21.29
C ASN A 21 3.38 11.67 -20.15
N ASP A 22 4.39 12.36 -19.63
CA ASP A 22 5.15 11.92 -18.45
C ASP A 22 4.28 11.94 -17.20
N ILE A 23 3.47 12.99 -17.04
CA ILE A 23 2.52 13.12 -15.92
C ILE A 23 1.49 11.98 -16.00
N ARG A 24 0.89 11.75 -17.17
CA ARG A 24 -0.10 10.68 -17.37
C ARG A 24 0.50 9.30 -17.06
N ARG A 25 1.70 9.00 -17.56
CA ARG A 25 2.41 7.73 -17.25
C ARG A 25 2.73 7.62 -15.77
N GLY A 26 3.21 8.69 -15.14
CA GLY A 26 3.48 8.74 -13.70
C GLY A 26 2.23 8.43 -12.86
N LEU A 27 1.08 9.02 -13.21
CA LEU A 27 -0.18 8.76 -12.52
C LEU A 27 -0.65 7.31 -12.66
N ILE A 28 -0.49 6.70 -13.84
CA ILE A 28 -0.79 5.27 -14.05
C ILE A 28 0.10 4.42 -13.15
N ASN A 29 1.40 4.68 -13.14
CA ASN A 29 2.36 3.94 -12.31
C ASN A 29 2.04 4.09 -10.81
N ILE A 30 1.72 5.29 -10.34
CA ILE A 30 1.34 5.52 -8.94
C ILE A 30 0.07 4.72 -8.58
N ARG A 31 -0.94 4.71 -9.45
CA ARG A 31 -2.16 3.90 -9.22
C ARG A 31 -1.85 2.42 -9.16
N GLN A 32 -0.99 1.92 -10.05
CA GLN A 32 -0.56 0.52 -10.05
C GLN A 32 0.18 0.15 -8.76
N ILE A 33 1.15 0.98 -8.34
CA ILE A 33 1.90 0.77 -7.10
C ILE A 33 0.97 0.77 -5.89
N ARG A 34 0.03 1.73 -5.80
CA ARG A 34 -0.95 1.76 -4.70
C ARG A 34 -1.79 0.49 -4.66
N HIS A 35 -2.27 0.03 -5.81
CA HIS A 35 -3.06 -1.19 -5.90
C HIS A 35 -2.25 -2.43 -5.51
N GLU A 36 -1.00 -2.50 -5.96
CA GLU A 36 -0.10 -3.60 -5.61
C GLU A 36 0.21 -3.63 -4.11
N LEU A 37 0.52 -2.49 -3.51
CA LEU A 37 0.77 -2.39 -2.06
C LEU A 37 -0.48 -2.79 -1.25
N TYR A 38 -1.66 -2.34 -1.65
CA TYR A 38 -2.92 -2.77 -1.05
C TYR A 38 -3.08 -4.29 -1.11
N ARG A 39 -2.90 -4.90 -2.30
CA ARG A 39 -3.01 -6.35 -2.47
C ARG A 39 -1.97 -7.13 -1.65
N ARG A 40 -0.71 -6.68 -1.64
CA ARG A 40 0.37 -7.30 -0.87
C ARG A 40 0.08 -7.28 0.64
N GLN A 41 -0.53 -6.21 1.15
CA GLN A 41 -0.91 -6.12 2.56
C GLN A 41 -2.14 -6.96 2.89
N LEU A 42 -3.14 -6.97 2.01
CA LEU A 42 -4.42 -7.63 2.28
C LEU A 42 -4.39 -9.15 2.04
N SER A 43 -3.70 -9.62 1.00
CA SER A 43 -3.67 -11.04 0.61
C SER A 43 -3.29 -12.00 1.74
N PRO A 44 -2.20 -11.78 2.52
CA PRO A 44 -1.84 -12.72 3.58
C PRO A 44 -2.90 -12.78 4.69
N LEU A 45 -3.58 -11.67 4.98
CA LEU A 45 -4.64 -11.64 5.99
C LEU A 45 -5.89 -12.38 5.54
N LEU A 46 -6.26 -12.27 4.26
CA LEU A 46 -7.38 -13.04 3.71
C LEU A 46 -7.10 -14.55 3.72
N GLN A 47 -5.86 -14.95 3.43
CA GLN A 47 -5.44 -16.35 3.54
C GLN A 47 -5.48 -16.84 4.99
N GLU A 48 -5.00 -16.02 5.94
CA GLU A 48 -5.07 -16.34 7.37
C GLU A 48 -6.53 -16.47 7.83
N GLN A 49 -7.41 -15.53 7.43
CA GLN A 49 -8.84 -15.57 7.73
C GLN A 49 -9.48 -16.88 7.25
N GLN A 50 -9.26 -17.25 5.98
CA GLN A 50 -9.77 -18.50 5.41
C GLN A 50 -9.22 -19.75 6.11
N SER A 51 -7.95 -19.72 6.54
CA SER A 51 -7.34 -20.80 7.32
C SER A 51 -8.04 -20.94 8.67
N LEU A 52 -8.28 -19.84 9.38
CA LEU A 52 -8.96 -19.83 10.69
C LEU A 52 -10.41 -20.28 10.59
N ILE A 53 -11.14 -19.87 9.55
CA ILE A 53 -12.52 -20.33 9.30
C ILE A 53 -12.54 -21.85 9.06
N ARG A 54 -11.61 -22.38 8.26
CA ARG A 54 -11.49 -23.83 8.05
C ARG A 54 -11.17 -24.56 9.35
N GLN A 55 -10.24 -24.05 10.16
CA GLN A 55 -9.92 -24.64 11.46
C GLN A 55 -11.14 -24.64 12.39
N LEU A 56 -11.91 -23.54 12.43
CA LEU A 56 -13.15 -23.45 13.21
C LEU A 56 -14.16 -24.53 12.81
N HIS A 57 -14.29 -24.79 11.51
CA HIS A 57 -15.22 -25.80 10.99
C HIS A 57 -14.86 -27.22 11.43
N HIS A 58 -13.57 -27.52 11.59
CA HIS A 58 -13.09 -28.86 11.97
C HIS A 58 -12.80 -29.02 13.48
N THR A 59 -12.85 -27.95 14.27
CA THR A 59 -12.53 -28.00 15.70
C THR A 59 -13.77 -28.36 16.50
N LEU A 60 -13.75 -29.48 17.21
CA LEU A 60 -14.85 -29.91 18.09
C LEU A 60 -14.72 -29.37 19.53
N HIS A 61 -13.52 -29.00 19.96
CA HIS A 61 -13.28 -28.53 21.32
C HIS A 61 -13.67 -27.05 21.49
N LEU A 62 -14.59 -26.78 22.42
CA LEU A 62 -15.15 -25.44 22.66
C LEU A 62 -14.09 -24.39 23.02
N LEU A 63 -13.14 -24.72 23.90
CA LEU A 63 -12.05 -23.79 24.26
C LEU A 63 -11.16 -23.45 23.04
N ALA A 64 -10.89 -24.42 22.18
CA ALA A 64 -10.12 -24.20 20.96
C ALA A 64 -10.91 -23.33 19.96
N GLN A 65 -12.22 -23.56 19.82
CA GLN A 65 -13.09 -22.71 19.01
C GLN A 65 -13.08 -21.25 19.49
N VAL A 66 -13.18 -21.00 20.80
CA VAL A 66 -13.13 -19.64 21.36
C VAL A 66 -11.79 -18.96 21.02
N ARG A 67 -10.66 -19.65 21.20
CA ARG A 67 -9.33 -19.11 20.85
C ARG A 67 -9.22 -18.76 19.37
N LEU A 68 -9.71 -19.64 18.49
CA LEU A 68 -9.73 -19.41 17.05
C LEU A 68 -10.61 -18.21 16.67
N ARG A 69 -11.79 -18.05 17.29
CA ARG A 69 -12.67 -16.88 17.07
C ARG A 69 -12.02 -15.57 17.51
N ILE A 70 -11.34 -15.54 18.65
CA ILE A 70 -10.60 -14.36 19.11
C ILE A 70 -9.52 -13.97 18.08
N ARG A 71 -8.78 -14.97 17.58
CA ARG A 71 -7.76 -14.73 16.55
C ARG A 71 -8.37 -14.24 15.24
N LEU A 72 -9.50 -14.83 14.81
CA LEU A 72 -10.23 -14.41 13.62
C LEU A 72 -10.66 -12.95 13.70
N LEU A 73 -11.26 -12.52 14.83
CA LEU A 73 -11.63 -11.13 15.07
C LEU A 73 -10.42 -10.18 14.98
N GLY A 74 -9.26 -10.62 15.47
CA GLY A 74 -8.01 -9.86 15.35
C GLY A 74 -7.58 -9.66 13.89
N VAL A 75 -7.70 -10.69 13.06
CA VAL A 75 -7.40 -10.62 11.61
C VAL A 75 -8.40 -9.72 10.89
N GLU A 76 -9.69 -9.86 11.19
CA GLU A 76 -10.76 -9.04 10.59
C GLU A 76 -10.56 -7.55 10.86
N LYS A 77 -10.26 -7.18 12.10
CA LYS A 77 -9.93 -5.78 12.45
C LYS A 77 -8.73 -5.23 11.66
N ARG A 78 -7.72 -6.07 11.37
CA ARG A 78 -6.55 -5.65 10.57
C ARG A 78 -6.92 -5.49 9.11
N ILE A 79 -7.76 -6.37 8.57
CA ILE A 79 -8.31 -6.26 7.22
C ILE A 79 -9.10 -4.95 7.07
N ASP A 80 -9.97 -4.64 8.02
CA ASP A 80 -10.80 -3.43 7.97
C ASP A 80 -9.95 -2.17 8.02
N LYS A 81 -8.93 -2.10 8.88
CA LYS A 81 -7.98 -0.98 8.90
C LYS A 81 -7.23 -0.79 7.59
N ILE A 82 -6.86 -1.89 6.90
CA ILE A 82 -6.22 -1.81 5.58
C ILE A 82 -7.24 -1.31 4.56
N ARG A 83 -8.48 -1.80 4.60
CA ARG A 83 -9.55 -1.31 3.73
C ARG A 83 -9.78 0.19 3.91
N GLU A 84 -9.97 0.67 5.13
CA GLU A 84 -10.15 2.11 5.44
C GLU A 84 -8.98 2.99 4.99
N ARG A 85 -7.76 2.46 4.99
CA ARG A 85 -6.58 3.22 4.55
C ARG A 85 -6.51 3.36 3.02
N TRP A 86 -7.04 2.38 2.28
CA TRP A 86 -6.82 2.24 0.85
C TRP A 86 -8.08 2.45 -0.01
N LEU A 87 -9.27 2.26 0.55
CA LEU A 87 -10.60 2.53 -0.04
C LEU A 87 -11.12 3.88 0.46
#